data_AF-A0A522R1P4-F1
#
_entry.id   AF-A0A522R1P4-F1
#
_cell.length_a   1.000
_cell.length_b   1.000
_cell.length_c   1.000
_cell.angle_alpha   90.00
_cell.angle_beta   90.00
_cell.angle_gamma   90.00
#
_symmetry.space_group_name_H-M   'P 1'
#
loop_
_entity.id
_entity.type
_entity.pdbx_description
1 polymer ?
#
loop_
_entity_poly.entity_id
_entity_poly.type
_entity_poly.pdbx_seq_one_letter_code
_entity_poly.pdbx_strand_id
1 'polypeptide(L)'
;MHKTWLIIQREYLSRVKKKSFIILTLLVPVIIAAFIGIQVFLAMGGNKETQHIAVIDESAMFSGKLKDGQQLFFTFLKDKNPQAFVTQYEKAGYNGLLVIPKFDLNDPNGFVYYSKHQLGLGPYAYITDQLNSVIEDQRMIAAGIDKEKLDQVKADVSLLQP
;
A
#
# COMPACT_ATOMS: atom_id res chain seq x y z
N MET A 1 28.41 28.52 -44.46
CA MET A 1 27.70 28.02 -43.26
C MET A 1 26.61 28.96 -42.73
N HIS A 2 26.64 30.27 -43.01
CA HIS A 2 25.63 31.23 -42.52
C HIS A 2 24.22 31.11 -43.15
N LYS A 3 24.12 30.58 -44.38
CA LYS A 3 22.83 30.45 -45.09
C LYS A 3 21.90 29.40 -44.47
N THR A 4 22.44 28.27 -44.02
CA THR A 4 21.66 27.20 -43.39
C THR A 4 21.01 27.68 -42.09
N TRP A 5 21.74 28.47 -41.30
CA TRP A 5 21.23 29.07 -40.06
C TRP A 5 20.00 29.97 -40.31
N LEU A 6 20.07 30.84 -41.33
CA LEU A 6 18.95 31.70 -41.70
C LEU A 6 17.70 30.93 -42.15
N ILE A 7 17.90 29.80 -42.85
CA ILE A 7 16.80 28.93 -43.29
C ILE A 7 16.13 28.27 -42.07
N ILE A 8 16.92 27.73 -41.14
CA ILE A 8 16.40 27.12 -39.91
C ILE A 8 15.62 28.15 -39.08
N GLN A 9 16.15 29.35 -38.91
CA GLN A 9 15.50 30.41 -38.14
C GLN A 9 14.13 30.79 -38.73
N ARG A 10 14.06 30.99 -40.05
CA ARG A 10 12.80 31.31 -40.73
C ARG A 10 11.77 30.20 -40.58
N GLU A 11 12.19 28.95 -40.77
CA GLU A 11 11.31 27.79 -40.69
C GLU A 11 10.79 27.57 -39.26
N TYR A 12 11.67 27.71 -38.26
CA TYR A 12 11.30 27.65 -36.84
C TYR A 12 10.27 28.73 -36.49
N LEU A 13 10.53 30.00 -36.82
CA LEU A 13 9.61 31.10 -36.53
C LEU A 13 8.26 30.93 -37.23
N SER A 14 8.26 30.39 -38.45
CA SER A 14 7.02 30.06 -39.18
C SER A 14 6.19 29.00 -38.45
N ARG A 15 6.85 27.98 -37.89
CA ARG A 15 6.20 26.89 -37.15
C ARG A 15 5.70 27.35 -35.78
N VAL A 16 6.54 28.02 -34.99
CA VAL A 16 6.22 28.41 -33.61
C VAL A 16 5.14 29.50 -33.54
N LYS A 17 5.09 30.42 -34.52
CA LYS A 17 4.04 31.45 -34.59
C LYS A 17 2.70 30.93 -35.12
N LYS A 18 2.65 29.70 -35.64
CA LYS A 18 1.39 29.13 -36.15
C LYS A 18 0.44 28.90 -34.97
N LYS A 19 -0.82 29.31 -35.10
CA LYS A 19 -1.84 29.13 -34.04
C LYS A 19 -1.93 27.67 -33.58
N SER A 20 -1.85 26.73 -34.51
CA SER A 20 -1.87 25.29 -34.18
C SER A 20 -0.69 24.87 -33.30
N PHE A 21 0.50 25.47 -33.48
CA PHE A 21 1.66 25.18 -32.64
C PHE A 21 1.43 25.70 -31.23
N ILE A 22 1.04 26.97 -31.07
CA ILE A 22 0.79 27.59 -29.76
C ILE A 22 -0.30 26.83 -28.99
N ILE A 23 -1.40 26.47 -29.66
CA ILE A 23 -2.48 25.68 -29.05
C ILE A 23 -1.93 24.33 -28.59
N LEU A 24 -1.22 23.59 -29.44
CA LEU A 24 -0.69 22.28 -29.10
C LEU A 24 0.31 22.35 -27.94
N THR A 25 1.23 23.33 -27.98
CA THR A 25 2.26 23.51 -26.95
C THR A 25 1.67 23.82 -25.58
N LEU A 26 0.51 24.47 -25.48
CA LEU A 26 -0.17 24.69 -24.21
C LEU A 26 -1.10 23.52 -23.84
N LEU A 27 -1.80 22.94 -24.81
CA LEU A 27 -2.77 21.87 -24.61
C LEU A 27 -2.10 20.59 -24.10
N VAL A 28 -0.95 20.21 -24.66
CA VAL A 28 -0.25 18.97 -24.31
C VAL A 28 0.17 18.95 -22.82
N PRO A 29 0.85 19.97 -22.26
CA PRO A 29 1.13 20.04 -20.83
C PRO A 29 -0.12 19.99 -19.95
N VAL A 30 -1.22 20.64 -20.37
CA VAL A 30 -2.48 20.62 -19.62
C VAL A 30 -3.09 19.22 -19.59
N ILE A 31 -3.09 18.50 -20.71
CA ILE A 31 -3.56 17.11 -20.78
C ILE A 31 -2.69 16.22 -19.90
N ILE A 32 -1.36 16.37 -19.93
CA ILE A 32 -0.45 15.61 -19.07
C ILE A 32 -0.75 15.89 -17.59
N ALA A 33 -0.89 17.16 -17.20
CA ALA A 33 -1.21 17.54 -15.83
C ALA A 33 -2.57 16.99 -15.38
N ALA A 34 -3.60 17.06 -16.24
CA ALA A 34 -4.91 16.49 -15.96
C ALA A 34 -4.85 14.96 -15.81
N PHE A 35 -4.09 14.27 -16.68
CA PHE A 35 -3.93 12.82 -16.60
C PHE A 35 -3.24 12.41 -15.30
N ILE A 36 -2.12 13.06 -14.94
CA ILE A 36 -1.43 12.83 -13.66
C ILE A 36 -2.37 13.13 -12.48
N GLY A 37 -3.11 14.24 -12.55
CA GLY A 37 -4.08 14.63 -11.52
C GLY A 37 -5.17 13.58 -11.31
N ILE A 38 -5.69 12.97 -12.37
CA ILE A 38 -6.66 11.87 -12.28
C ILE A 38 -6.02 10.65 -11.60
N GLN A 39 -4.79 10.28 -11.97
CA GLN A 39 -4.11 9.13 -11.32
C GLN A 39 -3.90 9.38 -9.83
N VAL A 40 -3.46 10.58 -9.45
CA VAL A 40 -3.28 10.98 -8.04
C VAL A 40 -4.62 10.97 -7.31
N PHE A 41 -5.67 11.55 -7.89
CA PHE A 41 -7.01 11.58 -7.31
C PHE A 41 -7.56 10.17 -7.07
N LEU A 42 -7.43 9.27 -8.05
CA LEU A 42 -7.85 7.88 -7.91
C LEU A 42 -7.01 7.13 -6.87
N ALA A 43 -5.70 7.38 -6.80
CA ALA A 43 -4.83 6.80 -5.79
C ALA A 43 -5.18 7.27 -4.37
N MET A 44 -5.59 8.53 -4.21
CA MET A 44 -6.07 9.08 -2.93
C MET A 44 -7.48 8.60 -2.58
N GLY A 45 -8.30 8.25 -3.58
CA GLY A 45 -9.67 7.77 -3.42
C GLY A 45 -9.79 6.31 -2.98
N GLY A 46 -8.69 5.66 -2.57
CA GLY A 46 -8.68 4.31 -2.01
C GLY A 46 -9.77 4.18 -0.94
N ASN A 47 -10.82 3.42 -1.29
CA ASN A 47 -12.10 3.26 -0.62
C ASN A 47 -12.12 3.64 0.86
N LYS A 48 -12.96 4.64 1.20
CA LYS A 48 -13.48 4.87 2.55
C LYS A 48 -14.45 3.76 3.01
N GLU A 49 -14.31 2.58 2.43
CA GLU A 49 -15.21 1.46 2.66
C GLU A 49 -14.56 0.60 3.73
N THR A 50 -15.28 0.39 4.81
CA THR A 50 -14.85 -0.47 5.90
C THR A 50 -14.54 -1.86 5.35
N GLN A 51 -13.31 -2.33 5.54
CA GLN A 51 -12.85 -3.63 5.05
C GLN A 51 -12.81 -4.62 6.21
N HIS A 52 -13.62 -5.67 6.11
CA HIS A 52 -13.60 -6.81 7.01
C HIS A 52 -12.69 -7.89 6.43
N ILE A 53 -11.60 -8.18 7.14
CA ILE A 53 -10.60 -9.17 6.74
C ILE A 53 -10.77 -10.41 7.62
N ALA A 54 -11.08 -11.54 7.00
CA ALA A 54 -11.00 -12.83 7.65
C ALA A 54 -9.52 -13.23 7.80
N VAL A 55 -9.13 -13.75 8.97
CA VAL A 55 -7.77 -14.20 9.24
C VAL A 55 -7.80 -15.68 9.61
N ILE A 56 -7.05 -16.50 8.89
CA ILE A 56 -6.81 -17.90 9.24
C ILE A 56 -5.34 -18.01 9.64
N ASP A 57 -5.10 -18.27 10.93
CA ASP A 57 -3.77 -18.35 11.52
C ASP A 57 -3.42 -19.80 11.89
N GLU A 58 -2.57 -20.43 11.08
CA GLU A 58 -2.07 -21.79 11.32
C GLU A 58 -0.87 -21.83 12.29
N SER A 59 -0.22 -20.68 12.51
CA SER A 59 0.92 -20.55 13.43
C SER A 59 0.49 -20.43 14.91
N ALA A 60 -0.74 -20.00 15.14
CA ALA A 60 -1.28 -19.59 16.44
C ALA A 60 -0.54 -18.43 17.13
N MET A 61 0.37 -17.74 16.41
CA MET A 61 1.17 -16.65 16.96
C MET A 61 0.46 -15.30 16.90
N PHE A 62 -0.55 -15.12 16.04
CA PHE A 62 -1.19 -13.84 15.74
C PHE A 62 -2.59 -13.70 16.34
N SER A 63 -3.13 -14.78 16.90
CA SER A 63 -4.46 -14.82 17.52
C SER A 63 -4.66 -13.66 18.51
N GLY A 64 -5.53 -12.71 18.15
CA GLY A 64 -5.87 -11.54 18.97
C GLY A 64 -4.77 -10.46 19.08
N LYS A 65 -3.69 -10.56 18.29
CA LYS A 65 -2.58 -9.58 18.29
C LYS A 65 -2.64 -8.57 17.15
N LEU A 66 -3.42 -8.85 16.10
CA LEU A 66 -3.68 -7.89 15.02
C LEU A 66 -4.70 -6.86 15.51
N LYS A 67 -4.34 -5.58 15.47
CA LYS A 67 -5.20 -4.48 15.92
C LYS A 67 -6.03 -3.94 14.77
N ASP A 68 -7.31 -3.68 15.03
CA ASP A 68 -8.18 -3.01 14.07
C ASP A 68 -7.67 -1.59 13.78
N GLY A 69 -7.70 -1.22 12.50
CA GLY A 69 -7.36 0.12 12.02
C GLY A 69 -8.61 1.00 11.89
N GLN A 70 -8.45 2.21 11.36
CA GLN A 70 -9.57 3.15 11.18
C GLN A 70 -10.67 2.61 10.24
N GLN A 71 -10.31 1.78 9.26
CA GLN A 71 -11.24 1.22 8.25
C GLN A 71 -10.96 -0.26 7.95
N LEU A 72 -10.18 -0.94 8.79
CA LEU A 72 -9.74 -2.33 8.61
C LEU A 72 -10.03 -3.09 9.89
N PHE A 73 -10.87 -4.13 9.78
CA PHE A 73 -11.29 -4.94 10.91
C PHE A 73 -10.89 -6.39 10.68
N PHE A 74 -10.21 -7.01 11.65
CA PHE A 74 -9.73 -8.38 11.55
C PHE A 74 -10.64 -9.34 12.31
N THR A 75 -11.09 -10.39 11.63
CA THR A 75 -11.87 -11.47 12.25
C THR A 75 -11.13 -12.78 12.14
N PHE A 76 -10.64 -13.28 13.26
CA PHE A 76 -9.95 -14.57 13.32
C PHE A 76 -10.95 -15.73 13.20
N LEU A 77 -10.78 -16.55 12.18
CA LEU A 77 -11.57 -17.75 11.94
C LEU A 77 -10.80 -18.97 12.44
N LYS A 78 -11.34 -19.64 13.46
CA LYS A 78 -10.81 -20.92 13.95
C LYS A 78 -11.38 -22.07 13.11
N ASP A 79 -10.59 -23.12 12.95
CA ASP A 79 -11.01 -24.41 12.36
C ASP A 79 -11.53 -24.34 10.91
N LYS A 80 -11.04 -23.36 10.12
CA LYS A 80 -11.32 -23.27 8.68
C LYS A 80 -10.11 -23.72 7.88
N ASN A 81 -10.33 -24.59 6.91
CA ASN A 81 -9.32 -24.94 5.92
C ASN A 81 -9.06 -23.71 5.02
N PRO A 82 -7.82 -23.19 4.95
CA PRO A 82 -7.50 -22.00 4.17
C PRO A 82 -7.87 -22.15 2.69
N GLN A 83 -7.51 -23.28 2.08
CA GLN A 83 -7.70 -23.54 0.65
C GLN A 83 -9.18 -23.59 0.28
N ALA A 84 -10.02 -24.19 1.12
CA ALA A 84 -11.46 -24.21 0.91
C ALA A 84 -12.09 -22.80 1.06
N PHE A 85 -11.57 -22.00 1.99
CA PHE A 85 -12.16 -20.70 2.33
C PHE A 85 -11.78 -19.57 1.36
N VAL A 86 -10.71 -19.73 0.56
CA VAL A 86 -10.35 -18.79 -0.53
C VAL A 86 -11.52 -18.52 -1.49
N THR A 87 -12.43 -19.48 -1.68
CA THR A 87 -13.59 -19.31 -2.57
C THR A 87 -14.88 -18.92 -1.85
N GLN A 88 -14.87 -18.87 -0.52
CA GLN A 88 -16.06 -18.73 0.32
C GLN A 88 -16.08 -17.45 1.15
N TYR A 89 -14.93 -16.80 1.36
CA TYR A 89 -14.83 -15.62 2.23
C TYR A 89 -15.78 -14.48 1.80
N GLU A 90 -15.97 -14.27 0.49
CA GLU A 90 -16.90 -13.26 -0.03
C GLU A 90 -18.37 -13.57 0.34
N LYS A 91 -18.77 -14.83 0.21
CA LYS A 91 -20.13 -15.27 0.57
C LYS A 91 -20.38 -15.18 2.06
N ALA A 92 -19.32 -15.28 2.85
CA ALA A 92 -19.34 -15.09 4.29
C ALA A 92 -19.32 -13.61 4.71
N GLY A 93 -19.27 -12.67 3.75
CA GLY A 93 -19.35 -11.23 4.01
C GLY A 93 -18.01 -10.54 4.25
N TYR A 94 -16.88 -11.19 3.96
CA TYR A 94 -15.55 -10.61 4.12
C TYR A 94 -15.05 -9.98 2.81
N ASN A 95 -14.33 -8.86 2.91
CA ASN A 95 -13.71 -8.17 1.78
C ASN A 95 -12.36 -8.80 1.38
N GLY A 96 -11.73 -9.50 2.31
CA GLY A 96 -10.46 -10.19 2.08
C GLY A 96 -10.22 -11.32 3.07
N LEU A 97 -9.25 -12.17 2.73
CA LEU A 97 -8.80 -13.30 3.51
C LEU A 97 -7.29 -13.25 3.64
N LEU A 98 -6.80 -13.12 4.88
CA LEU A 98 -5.38 -13.25 5.23
C LEU A 98 -5.12 -14.68 5.73
N VAL A 99 -4.24 -15.39 5.04
CA VAL A 99 -3.79 -16.73 5.44
C VAL A 99 -2.36 -16.61 5.98
N ILE A 100 -2.20 -16.98 7.24
CA ILE A 100 -0.92 -17.01 7.94
C ILE A 100 -0.53 -18.50 8.09
N PRO A 101 0.49 -18.96 7.36
CA PRO A 101 0.93 -20.35 7.45
C PRO A 101 1.68 -20.61 8.76
N LYS A 102 2.08 -21.86 8.98
CA LYS A 102 3.21 -22.13 9.89
C LYS A 102 4.51 -21.68 9.22
N PHE A 103 5.33 -20.91 9.94
CA PHE A 103 6.61 -20.38 9.45
C PHE A 103 7.68 -20.44 10.55
N ASP A 104 8.94 -20.27 10.16
CA ASP A 104 10.06 -20.10 11.09
C ASP A 104 10.18 -18.62 11.48
N LEU A 105 10.28 -18.32 12.77
CA LEU A 105 10.47 -16.96 13.25
C LEU A 105 11.69 -16.26 12.65
N ASN A 106 12.75 -16.98 12.30
CA ASN A 106 13.95 -16.41 11.67
C ASN A 106 13.76 -16.13 10.18
N ASP A 107 12.83 -16.84 9.52
CA ASP A 107 12.53 -16.70 8.10
C ASP A 107 11.00 -16.68 7.86
N PRO A 108 10.34 -15.54 8.17
CA PRO A 108 8.89 -15.42 8.09
C PRO A 108 8.42 -15.29 6.64
N ASN A 109 8.07 -16.41 6.02
CA ASN A 109 7.60 -16.48 4.65
C ASN A 109 6.22 -17.14 4.53
N GLY A 110 5.55 -16.90 3.39
CA GLY A 110 4.33 -17.62 3.00
C GLY A 110 3.01 -16.97 3.44
N PHE A 111 3.04 -15.73 3.96
CA PHE A 111 1.83 -14.95 4.21
C PHE A 111 1.14 -14.63 2.88
N VAL A 112 -0.16 -14.96 2.77
CA VAL A 112 -0.92 -14.70 1.54
C VAL A 112 -2.21 -13.96 1.86
N TYR A 113 -2.47 -12.90 1.10
CA TYR A 113 -3.72 -12.16 1.15
C TYR A 113 -4.54 -12.38 -0.13
N TYR A 114 -5.78 -12.84 0.03
CA TYR A 114 -6.74 -13.04 -1.04
C TYR A 114 -7.83 -11.97 -0.97
N SER A 115 -8.12 -11.35 -2.11
CA SER A 115 -9.20 -10.37 -2.26
C SER A 115 -9.63 -10.28 -3.72
N LYS A 116 -10.87 -9.85 -3.95
CA LYS A 116 -11.38 -9.57 -5.30
C LYS A 116 -10.79 -8.28 -5.89
N HIS A 117 -10.50 -7.32 -5.03
CA HIS A 117 -9.94 -6.03 -5.38
C HIS A 117 -8.55 -5.92 -4.78
N GLN A 118 -7.59 -5.43 -5.59
CA GLN A 118 -6.23 -5.22 -5.10
C GLN A 118 -6.24 -4.31 -3.87
N LEU A 119 -5.50 -4.70 -2.83
CA LEU A 119 -5.27 -3.86 -1.67
C LEU A 119 -4.71 -2.51 -2.10
N GLY A 120 -5.33 -1.43 -1.62
CA GLY A 120 -4.70 -0.11 -1.69
C GLY A 120 -3.40 -0.08 -0.89
N LEU A 121 -2.53 0.88 -1.21
CA LEU A 121 -1.23 1.05 -0.55
C LEU A 121 -1.36 1.21 0.98
N GLY A 122 -2.36 1.95 1.45
CA GLY A 122 -2.60 2.16 2.89
C GLY A 122 -2.93 0.87 3.63
N PRO A 123 -4.00 0.15 3.27
CA PRO A 123 -4.32 -1.16 3.85
C PRO A 123 -3.18 -2.18 3.76
N TYR A 124 -2.48 -2.23 2.63
CA TYR A 124 -1.33 -3.11 2.45
C TYR A 124 -0.21 -2.78 3.47
N ALA A 125 0.16 -1.51 3.60
CA ALA A 125 1.19 -1.06 4.53
C ALA A 125 0.77 -1.35 5.98
N TYR A 126 -0.49 -1.08 6.33
CA TYR A 126 -1.01 -1.33 7.68
C TYR A 126 -0.99 -2.81 8.05
N ILE A 127 -1.47 -3.71 7.18
CA ILE A 127 -1.44 -5.16 7.43
C ILE A 127 0.00 -5.65 7.60
N THR A 128 0.90 -5.19 6.72
CA THR A 128 2.33 -5.56 6.78
C THR A 128 2.98 -5.11 8.08
N ASP A 129 2.71 -3.87 8.52
CA ASP A 129 3.21 -3.34 9.79
C ASP A 129 2.71 -4.14 11.00
N GLN A 130 1.42 -4.49 11.02
CA GLN A 130 0.86 -5.34 12.07
C GLN A 130 1.50 -6.73 12.11
N LEU A 131 1.72 -7.35 10.95
CA LEU A 131 2.39 -8.64 10.86
C LEU A 131 3.83 -8.54 11.39
N ASN A 132 4.59 -7.54 10.94
CA ASN A 132 5.96 -7.31 11.38
C ASN A 132 6.06 -7.09 12.87
N SER A 133 5.19 -6.24 13.44
CA SER A 133 5.18 -5.94 14.88
C SER A 133 4.96 -7.20 15.73
N VAL A 134 4.05 -8.10 15.31
CA VAL A 134 3.83 -9.36 16.03
C VAL A 134 5.05 -10.28 15.94
N ILE A 135 5.69 -10.38 14.78
CA ILE A 135 6.88 -11.21 14.59
C ILE A 135 8.07 -10.65 15.38
N GLU A 136 8.25 -9.33 15.38
CA GLU A 136 9.27 -8.66 16.19
C GLU A 136 9.06 -8.93 17.68
N ASP A 137 7.82 -8.85 18.16
CA ASP A 137 7.46 -9.21 19.53
C ASP A 137 7.82 -10.68 19.85
N GLN A 138 7.54 -11.61 18.94
CA GLN A 138 7.92 -13.01 19.13
C GLN A 138 9.44 -13.21 19.15
N ARG A 139 10.18 -12.50 18.29
CA ARG A 139 11.65 -12.56 18.26
C ARG A 139 12.26 -11.98 19.54
N MET A 140 11.73 -10.87 20.04
CA MET A 140 12.16 -10.29 21.32
C MET A 140 11.97 -11.27 22.47
N ILE A 141 10.78 -11.90 22.56
CA ILE A 141 10.50 -12.94 23.56
C ILE A 141 11.49 -14.11 23.43
N ALA A 142 11.72 -14.61 22.21
CA ALA A 142 12.65 -15.71 21.96
C ALA A 142 14.11 -15.35 22.29
N ALA A 143 14.51 -14.09 22.11
CA ALA A 143 15.83 -13.59 22.44
C ALA A 143 16.00 -13.20 23.92
N GLY A 144 14.94 -13.30 24.74
CA GLY A 144 14.96 -12.85 26.14
C GLY A 144 15.07 -11.33 26.30
N ILE A 145 14.70 -10.57 25.27
CA ILE A 145 14.66 -9.12 25.29
C ILE A 145 13.37 -8.69 26.00
N ASP A 146 13.54 -7.99 27.12
CA ASP A 146 12.43 -7.40 27.85
C ASP A 146 11.90 -6.17 27.09
N LYS A 147 10.71 -6.31 26.52
CA LYS A 147 10.04 -5.24 25.75
C LYS A 147 9.86 -3.98 26.58
N GLU A 148 9.60 -4.10 27.88
CA GLU A 148 9.42 -2.93 28.76
C GLU A 148 10.71 -2.12 28.88
N LYS A 149 11.86 -2.79 28.94
CA LYS A 149 13.17 -2.12 28.96
C LYS A 149 13.53 -1.51 27.61
N LEU A 150 13.15 -2.15 26.51
CA LEU A 150 13.36 -1.59 25.17
C LEU A 150 12.54 -0.31 24.97
N ASP A 151 11.28 -0.32 25.39
CA ASP A 151 10.42 0.86 25.27
C ASP A 151 10.90 2.02 26.17
N GLN A 152 11.56 1.74 27.30
CA GLN A 152 12.19 2.76 28.15
C GLN A 152 13.39 3.46 27.50
N VAL A 153 14.08 2.83 26.55
CA VAL A 153 15.26 3.41 25.89
C VAL A 153 14.96 4.00 24.52
N LYS A 154 13.74 3.85 24.00
CA LYS A 154 13.31 4.49 22.74
C LYS A 154 13.21 6.00 22.93
N ALA A 155 13.88 6.73 22.05
CA ALA A 155 13.76 8.19 22.00
C ALA A 155 12.45 8.58 21.29
N ASP A 156 11.63 9.39 21.96
CA ASP A 156 10.43 10.01 21.37
C ASP A 156 10.71 11.50 21.10
N VAL A 157 11.12 11.80 19.87
CA VAL A 157 11.46 13.18 19.46
C VAL A 157 10.37 13.67 18.50
N SER A 158 9.56 14.62 18.97
CA SER A 158 8.60 15.35 18.15
C SER A 158 9.20 16.67 17.68
N LEU A 159 9.17 16.91 16.36
CA LEU A 159 9.61 18.16 15.76
C LEU A 159 8.52 19.23 15.89
N LEU A 160 8.85 20.35 16.52
CA LEU A 160 8.00 21.54 16.51
C LEU A 160 8.37 22.41 15.31
N GLN A 161 7.43 22.61 14.39
CA GLN A 161 7.55 23.59 13.32
C GLN A 161 6.81 24.88 13.73
N PRO A 162 7.44 26.06 13.57
CA PRO A 162 6.81 27.35 13.87
C PRO A 162 5.74 27.75 12.83
#